data_AF-A0A3N5EMG8-F1
#
_entry.id   AF-A0A3N5EMG8-F1
#
_cell.length_a   1.000
_cell.length_b   1.000
_cell.length_c   1.000
_cell.angle_alpha   90.00
_cell.angle_beta   90.00
_cell.angle_gamma   90.00
#
_symmetry.space_group_name_H-M   'P 1'
#
loop_
_entity.id
_entity.type
_entity.pdbx_description
1 polymer ?
#
loop_
_entity_poly.entity_id
_entity_poly.type
_entity_poly.pdbx_seq_one_letter_code
_entity_poly.pdbx_strand_id
1 'polypeptide(L)' 'MKRSFQTFGDFARYLESIGELHRVSLEVDPHLEVTEIATRAIREKKPAL' A
#
# COMPACT_ATOMS: atom_id res chain seq x y z
N MET A 1 -3.17 -20.20 9.64
CA MET A 1 -1.89 -20.53 8.97
C MET A 1 -0.99 -19.31 9.01
N LYS A 2 0.16 -19.36 9.69
CA LYS A 2 1.08 -18.20 9.78
C LYS A 2 1.91 -18.15 8.49
N ARG A 3 1.66 -17.18 7.62
CA ARG A 3 2.51 -16.91 6.45
C ARG A 3 3.77 -16.18 6.94
N SER A 4 4.94 -16.63 6.50
CA SER A 4 6.22 -15.97 6.74
C SER A 4 6.73 -15.41 5.42
N PHE A 5 7.11 -14.15 5.41
CA PHE A 5 7.70 -13.46 4.26
C PHE A 5 9.20 -13.32 4.50
N GLN A 6 10.03 -13.68 3.53
CA GLN A 6 11.48 -13.60 3.69
C GLN A 6 11.96 -12.15 3.50
N THR A 7 11.26 -11.38 2.67
CA THR A 7 11.55 -9.97 2.42
C THR A 7 10.28 -9.10 2.48
N PHE A 8 10.47 -7.79 2.63
CA PHE A 8 9.39 -6.82 2.47
C PHE A 8 8.78 -6.88 1.06
N GLY A 9 9.58 -7.15 0.02
CA GLY A 9 9.10 -7.34 -1.34
C GLY A 9 8.19 -8.56 -1.50
N ASP A 10 8.41 -9.64 -0.73
CA ASP A 10 7.51 -10.80 -0.71
C ASP A 10 6.16 -10.44 -0.11
N PHE A 11 6.17 -9.64 0.96
CA PHE A 11 4.95 -9.13 1.58
C PHE A 11 4.16 -8.20 0.64
N ALA A 12 4.84 -7.26 -0.03
CA ALA A 12 4.20 -6.34 -0.97
C ALA A 12 3.58 -7.10 -2.17
N ARG A 13 4.30 -8.06 -2.76
CA ARG A 13 3.77 -8.91 -3.84
C ARG A 13 2.58 -9.75 -3.37
N TYR A 14 2.61 -10.22 -2.13
CA TYR A 14 1.48 -10.92 -1.56
C TYR A 14 0.24 -10.03 -1.45
N LEU A 15 0.37 -8.80 -0.92
CA LEU A 15 -0.74 -7.85 -0.86
C LEU A 15 -1.31 -7.57 -2.26
N GLU A 16 -0.43 -7.35 -3.25
CA GLU A 16 -0.83 -7.16 -4.65
C GLU A 16 -1.61 -8.36 -5.20
N SER A 17 -1.17 -9.59 -4.89
CA SER A 17 -1.85 -10.82 -5.36
C SER A 17 -3.25 -11.04 -4.80
N ILE A 18 -3.57 -10.42 -3.66
CA ILE A 18 -4.88 -10.52 -3.01
C ILE A 18 -5.72 -9.25 -3.16
N GLY A 19 -5.24 -8.25 -3.91
CA GLY A 19 -5.95 -6.99 -4.13
C GLY A 19 -5.85 -5.98 -2.96
N GLU A 20 -4.93 -6.20 -2.02
CA GLU A 20 -4.71 -5.36 -0.84
C GLU A 20 -3.55 -4.35 -1.01
N LEU A 21 -3.02 -4.20 -2.24
CA LEU A 21 -2.07 -3.16 -2.62
C LEU A 21 -2.55 -2.45 -3.90
N HIS A 22 -2.63 -1.13 -3.87
CA HIS A 22 -3.03 -0.26 -4.97
C HIS A 22 -1.82 0.53 -5.48
N ARG A 23 -1.36 0.25 -6.71
CA ARG A 23 -0.26 0.98 -7.33
C ARG A 23 -0.68 2.37 -7.78
N VAL A 24 -0.08 3.40 -7.19
CA VAL A 24 -0.22 4.78 -7.66
C VAL A 24 0.70 4.99 -8.87
N SER A 25 0.12 5.19 -10.05
CA SER A 25 0.85 5.40 -11.31
C SER A 25 0.93 6.87 -11.75
N LEU A 26 0.14 7.74 -11.11
CA LEU A 26 0.18 9.17 -11.31
C LEU A 26 1.30 9.78 -10.47
N GLU A 27 1.84 10.91 -10.93
CA GLU A 27 2.79 11.71 -10.15
C GLU A 27 2.13 12.22 -8.87
N VAL A 28 2.87 12.20 -7.77
CA VAL A 28 2.44 12.66 -6.44
C VAL A 28 3.56 13.52 -5.85
N ASP A 29 3.19 14.65 -5.27
CA ASP A 29 4.10 15.55 -4.56
C ASP A 29 4.59 14.91 -3.25
N PRO A 30 5.92 14.78 -3.03
CA PRO A 30 6.43 14.27 -1.76
C PRO A 30 6.15 15.22 -0.58
N HIS A 31 5.85 16.50 -0.84
CA HIS A 31 5.52 17.46 0.20
C HIS A 31 4.05 17.36 0.60
N LEU A 32 3.79 16.62 1.68
CA LEU A 32 2.48 16.45 2.33
C LEU A 32 1.40 15.69 1.54
N GLU A 33 1.44 15.65 0.21
CA GLU A 33 0.41 14.96 -0.58
C GLU A 33 0.41 13.44 -0.30
N VAL A 34 1.57 12.77 -0.33
CA VAL A 34 1.69 11.34 0.04
C VAL A 34 1.08 11.05 1.42
N THR A 35 1.31 11.94 2.39
CA THR A 35 0.80 11.82 3.76
C THR A 35 -0.73 11.93 3.81
N GLU A 36 -1.31 12.87 3.07
CA GLU A 36 -2.76 13.05 3.00
C GLU A 36 -3.44 11.87 2.30
N ILE A 37 -2.86 11.36 1.19
CA ILE A 37 -3.37 10.17 0.49
C ILE A 37 -3.35 8.96 1.44
N ALA A 38 -2.24 8.71 2.13
CA ALA A 38 -2.12 7.60 3.08
C ALA A 38 -3.11 7.75 4.26
N THR A 39 -3.25 8.96 4.80
CA THR A 39 -4.19 9.26 5.90
C THR A 39 -5.64 8.98 5.48
N ARG A 40 -6.03 9.40 4.28
CA ARG A 40 -7.36 9.11 3.73
C ARG A 40 -7.58 7.62 3.50
N ALA A 41 -6.61 6.92 2.92
CA ALA A 41 -6.69 5.48 2.70
C ALA A 41 -6.96 4.72 4.00
N ILE A 42 -6.28 5.07 5.09
CA ILE A 42 -6.51 4.48 6.43
C ILE A 42 -7.93 4.79 6.93
N ARG A 43 -8.36 6.07 6.88
CA ARG A 43 -9.70 6.50 7.34
C ARG A 43 -10.82 5.82 6.57
N GLU A 44 -10.64 5.66 5.27
CA GLU A 44 -11.62 5.04 4.37
C GLU A 44 -11.47 3.51 4.28
N LYS A 45 -10.55 2.90 5.04
CA LYS A 45 -10.25 1.46 5.02
C LYS A 45 -9.96 0.93 3.60
N LYS A 46 -9.17 1.67 2.84
CA LYS A 46 -8.70 1.29 1.49
C LYS A 46 -7.52 0.32 1.57
N PRO A 47 -7.20 -0.38 0.47
CA PRO A 47 -5.94 -1.11 0.32
C PRO A 47 -4.70 -0.25 0.61
N ALA A 48 -3.57 -0.90 0.85
CA ALA A 48 -2.27 -0.20 0.91
C ALA A 48 -1.97 0.52 -0.40
N LEU A 49 -1.15 1.57 -0.36
CA LEU A 49 -0.70 2.35 -1.52
C LEU A 49 0.72 1.92 -1.94
#